data_AF-A0A968VQ49-F1
#
_entry.id   AF-A0A968VQ49-F1
#
_cell.length_a   1.000
_cell.length_b   1.000
_cell.length_c   1.000
_cell.angle_alpha   90.00
_cell.angle_beta   90.00
_cell.angle_gamma   90.00
#
_symmetry.space_group_name_H-M   'P 1'
#
loop_
_entity.id
_entity.type
_entity.pdbx_description
1 polymer ?
#
loop_
_entity_poly.entity_id
_entity_poly.type
_entity_poly.pdbx_seq_one_letter_code
_entity_poly.pdbx_strand_id
1 'polypeptide(L)'
;FTPEGSNRLRIVSDECHRLAASAHLNGGTLAEVQKALGEGSPELTLWGEITARANWSRANMRDHLRVILESEGSTVTAEVVGPDPDWRDIWTELGRLCKRRAADRVVAAKVITPEIAELLAAKQANSPEDADSLERFYLERFYHVDPDADLVLADNGGRRREALRRLEGLAFVDIVKAFDQRQVEALDPQMPTIWDLSHNHLEREVMVNLGIPEFLEFALAGGEWTKESPEVKAVADKVRANAEAVRQALRFSVSSKSTDTQLIGEIITRLGLKTTSTQKRVTPQPLEGDKARGVSRQKSGRVRVYSLDRDHLAEVVGILTRRHQRRQQGSNPIPVENIPDTALTRLILADQPQSSVPKVDDPPLPQGDPVGAGS
;
A
#
# COMPACT_ATOMS: atom_id res chain seq x y z
N PHE A 1 -55.16 22.91 -9.00
CA PHE A 1 -54.83 23.57 -10.28
C PHE A 1 -54.38 24.97 -9.92
N THR A 2 -53.10 25.32 -9.92
CA THR A 2 -52.03 24.90 -10.82
C THR A 2 -50.82 24.27 -10.11
N PRO A 3 -50.19 23.27 -10.73
CA PRO A 3 -48.88 22.73 -10.40
C PRO A 3 -47.80 23.54 -11.13
N GLU A 4 -46.67 23.84 -10.49
CA GLU A 4 -45.36 24.06 -11.14
C GLU A 4 -44.37 24.65 -10.13
N GLY A 5 -43.18 24.03 -10.02
CA GLY A 5 -41.98 24.73 -9.56
C GLY A 5 -41.31 24.17 -8.30
N SER A 6 -40.29 23.34 -8.54
CA SER A 6 -39.07 23.20 -7.71
C SER A 6 -38.99 22.02 -6.72
N ASN A 7 -38.95 20.80 -7.26
CA ASN A 7 -38.25 19.65 -6.67
C ASN A 7 -36.69 19.82 -6.76
N ARG A 8 -36.14 21.01 -6.46
CA ARG A 8 -34.69 21.29 -6.59
C ARG A 8 -33.93 21.45 -5.28
N LEU A 9 -34.58 21.31 -4.12
CA LEU A 9 -33.94 21.57 -2.81
C LEU A 9 -33.42 20.34 -2.04
N ARG A 10 -33.45 19.13 -2.63
CA ARG A 10 -33.07 17.90 -1.90
C ARG A 10 -31.82 17.17 -2.38
N ILE A 11 -31.16 17.61 -3.46
CA ILE A 11 -29.95 16.96 -3.99
C ILE A 11 -28.67 17.70 -3.60
N VAL A 12 -28.75 19.01 -3.28
CA VAL A 12 -27.59 19.86 -2.99
C VAL A 12 -27.00 19.60 -1.59
N SER A 13 -27.82 19.20 -0.61
CA SER A 13 -27.39 18.95 0.77
C SER A 13 -26.43 17.76 0.89
N ASP A 14 -26.67 16.68 0.14
CA ASP A 14 -25.83 15.48 0.15
C ASP A 14 -24.47 15.72 -0.52
N GLU A 15 -24.45 16.52 -1.59
CA GLU A 15 -23.24 16.86 -2.33
C GLU A 15 -22.32 17.80 -1.51
N CYS A 16 -22.91 18.74 -0.77
CA CYS A 16 -22.19 19.61 0.16
C CYS A 16 -21.64 18.87 1.39
N HIS A 17 -22.39 17.93 1.97
CA HIS A 17 -21.88 17.09 3.07
C HIS A 17 -20.72 16.19 2.61
N ARG A 18 -20.76 15.68 1.36
CA ARG A 18 -19.68 14.89 0.77
C ARG A 18 -18.44 15.73 0.45
N LEU A 19 -18.60 16.97 -0.03
CA LEU A 19 -17.48 17.89 -0.26
C LEU A 19 -16.80 18.32 1.06
N ALA A 20 -17.58 18.56 2.12
CA ALA A 20 -17.04 18.85 3.44
C ALA A 20 -16.31 17.64 4.06
N ALA A 21 -16.82 16.42 3.87
CA ALA A 21 -16.15 15.19 4.29
C ALA A 21 -14.84 14.93 3.48
N SER A 22 -14.87 15.20 2.18
CA SER A 22 -13.69 15.13 1.30
C SER A 22 -12.59 16.12 1.71
N ALA A 23 -12.97 17.35 2.06
CA ALA A 23 -12.02 18.36 2.56
C ALA A 23 -11.38 17.96 3.91
N HIS A 24 -12.15 17.32 4.79
CA HIS A 24 -11.68 16.80 6.08
C HIS A 24 -10.67 15.64 5.92
N LEU A 25 -10.87 14.79 4.91
CA LEU A 25 -9.99 13.66 4.62
C LEU A 25 -8.72 14.05 3.85
N ASN A 26 -8.78 15.12 3.04
CA ASN A 26 -7.67 15.54 2.16
C ASN A 26 -6.81 16.68 2.71
N GLY A 27 -7.07 17.15 3.94
CA GLY A 27 -6.30 18.26 4.54
C GLY A 27 -6.45 19.59 3.79
N GLY A 28 -7.59 19.77 3.11
CA GLY A 28 -7.90 21.00 2.38
C GLY A 28 -7.93 22.20 3.33
N THR A 29 -7.36 23.31 2.88
CA THR A 29 -7.33 24.54 3.68
C THR A 29 -8.74 25.16 3.74
N LEU A 30 -9.08 25.81 4.85
CA LEU A 30 -10.38 26.49 5.05
C LEU A 30 -10.76 27.41 3.86
N ALA A 31 -9.75 27.99 3.21
CA ALA A 31 -9.88 28.85 2.03
C ALA A 31 -10.43 28.11 0.79
N GLU A 32 -10.11 26.83 0.61
CA GLU A 32 -10.58 26.04 -0.53
C GLU A 32 -12.05 25.64 -0.36
N VAL A 33 -12.44 25.31 0.88
CA VAL A 33 -13.82 24.98 1.24
C VAL A 33 -14.71 26.23 1.17
N GLN A 34 -14.21 27.38 1.61
CA GLN A 34 -14.90 28.66 1.54
C GLN A 34 -15.08 29.16 0.09
N LYS A 35 -14.10 28.88 -0.78
CA LYS A 35 -14.19 29.17 -2.22
C LYS A 35 -15.21 28.27 -2.94
N ALA A 36 -15.38 27.02 -2.50
CA ALA A 36 -16.32 26.07 -3.11
C ALA A 36 -17.78 26.29 -2.67
N LEU A 37 -18.01 26.65 -1.41
CA LEU A 37 -19.37 26.78 -0.84
C LEU A 37 -19.91 28.22 -0.80
N GLY A 38 -19.07 29.22 -1.12
CA GLY A 38 -19.43 30.64 -1.03
C GLY A 38 -19.39 31.17 0.41
N GLU A 39 -19.10 32.47 0.57
CA GLU A 39 -19.06 33.11 1.89
C GLU A 39 -20.45 33.14 2.53
N GLY A 40 -20.57 32.60 3.75
CA GLY A 40 -21.81 32.67 4.55
C GLY A 40 -22.82 31.54 4.32
N SER A 41 -22.43 30.44 3.67
CA SER A 41 -23.31 29.28 3.56
C SER A 41 -23.65 28.67 4.94
N PRO A 42 -24.93 28.33 5.22
CA PRO A 42 -25.34 27.76 6.50
C PRO A 42 -24.64 26.42 6.81
N GLU A 43 -24.22 25.69 5.78
CA GLU A 43 -23.46 24.44 5.88
C GLU A 43 -22.03 24.66 6.41
N LEU A 44 -21.36 25.75 6.00
CA LEU A 44 -20.06 26.14 6.54
C LEU A 44 -20.17 26.51 8.02
N THR A 45 -21.23 27.20 8.40
CA THR A 45 -21.53 27.54 9.80
C THR A 45 -21.74 26.29 10.63
N LEU A 46 -22.59 25.35 10.17
CA LEU A 46 -22.83 24.08 10.85
C LEU A 46 -21.56 23.23 10.98
N TRP A 47 -20.76 23.15 9.91
CA TRP A 47 -19.47 22.45 9.95
C TRP A 47 -18.49 23.11 10.94
N GLY A 48 -18.42 24.45 10.94
CA GLY A 48 -17.63 25.22 11.89
C GLY A 48 -18.06 24.97 13.34
N GLU A 49 -19.36 24.94 13.60
CA GLU A 49 -19.93 24.65 14.93
C GLU A 49 -19.63 23.21 15.39
N ILE A 50 -19.82 22.21 14.53
CA ILE A 50 -19.51 20.81 14.85
C ILE A 50 -18.01 20.66 15.15
N THR A 51 -17.15 21.26 14.31
CA THR A 51 -15.70 21.20 14.48
C THR A 51 -15.24 21.93 15.74
N ALA A 52 -15.79 23.11 16.00
CA ALA A 52 -15.54 23.87 17.22
C ALA A 52 -15.99 23.09 18.46
N ARG A 53 -17.16 22.44 18.42
CA ARG A 53 -17.67 21.60 19.51
C ARG A 53 -16.80 20.36 19.73
N ALA A 54 -16.33 19.71 18.67
CA ALA A 54 -15.41 18.59 18.75
C ALA A 54 -14.05 19.01 19.34
N ASN A 55 -13.51 20.15 18.91
CA ASN A 55 -12.25 20.68 19.43
C ASN A 55 -12.38 21.14 20.88
N TRP A 56 -13.49 21.80 21.24
CA TRP A 56 -13.82 22.17 22.61
C TRP A 56 -13.99 20.92 23.49
N SER A 57 -14.68 19.89 22.99
CA SER A 57 -14.84 18.61 23.69
C SER A 57 -13.49 17.92 23.92
N ARG A 58 -12.59 17.91 22.92
CA ARG A 58 -11.23 17.37 23.07
C ARG A 58 -10.39 18.16 24.07
N ALA A 59 -10.45 19.49 24.02
CA ALA A 59 -9.72 20.36 24.95
C ALA A 59 -10.20 20.19 26.39
N ASN A 60 -11.51 19.97 26.58
CA ASN A 60 -12.14 19.80 27.89
C ASN A 60 -12.47 18.34 28.21
N MET A 61 -11.87 17.37 27.49
CA MET A 61 -12.16 15.95 27.67
C MET A 61 -11.81 15.50 29.08
N ARG A 62 -10.76 16.10 29.66
CA ARG A 62 -10.37 15.88 31.06
C ARG A 62 -11.50 16.24 32.02
N ASP A 63 -12.14 17.39 31.81
CA ASP A 63 -13.19 17.89 32.69
C ASP A 63 -14.49 17.11 32.48
N HIS A 64 -14.80 16.70 31.24
CA HIS A 64 -15.92 15.78 30.97
C HIS A 64 -15.75 14.41 31.63
N LEU A 65 -14.57 13.80 31.52
CA LEU A 65 -14.27 12.52 32.17
C LEU A 65 -14.38 12.64 33.69
N ARG A 66 -13.91 13.75 34.25
CA ARG A 66 -14.04 14.04 35.67
C ARG A 66 -15.51 14.08 36.10
N VAL A 67 -16.38 14.81 35.39
CA VAL A 67 -17.81 14.90 35.70
C VAL A 67 -18.49 13.54 35.62
N ILE A 68 -18.17 12.72 34.62
CA ILE A 68 -18.74 11.37 34.47
C ILE A 68 -18.31 10.49 35.66
N LEU A 69 -17.02 10.46 35.97
CA LEU A 69 -16.48 9.64 37.06
C LEU A 69 -17.01 10.10 38.44
N GLU A 70 -17.15 11.41 38.66
CA GLU A 70 -17.77 11.96 39.87
C GLU A 70 -19.26 11.58 39.95
N SER A 71 -19.97 11.56 38.82
CA SER A 71 -21.39 11.14 38.76
C SER A 71 -21.60 9.63 39.00
N GLU A 72 -20.59 8.82 38.70
CA GLU A 72 -20.55 7.38 39.01
C GLU A 72 -20.14 7.10 40.47
N GLY A 73 -19.89 8.15 41.26
CA GLY A 73 -19.55 8.07 42.68
C GLY A 73 -18.05 7.96 42.96
N SER A 74 -17.18 8.13 41.95
CA SER A 74 -15.72 8.13 42.13
C SER A 74 -15.22 9.51 42.54
N THR A 75 -14.36 9.59 43.56
CA THR A 75 -13.71 10.86 43.93
C THR A 75 -12.46 11.06 43.06
N VAL A 76 -12.52 11.97 42.09
CA VAL A 76 -11.40 12.23 41.18
C VAL A 76 -10.60 13.44 41.65
N THR A 77 -9.39 13.21 42.15
CA THR A 77 -8.40 14.25 42.44
C THR A 77 -7.47 14.41 41.25
N ALA A 78 -7.53 15.58 40.59
CA ALA A 78 -6.62 15.89 39.49
C ALA A 78 -5.29 16.39 40.06
N GLU A 79 -4.32 15.49 40.21
CA GLU A 79 -2.94 15.92 40.45
C GLU A 79 -2.33 16.45 39.15
N VAL A 80 -1.84 17.69 39.19
CA VAL A 80 -1.00 18.23 38.12
C VAL A 80 0.39 17.64 38.30
N VAL A 81 0.55 16.41 37.83
CA VAL A 81 1.87 15.78 37.72
C VAL A 81 2.62 16.56 36.65
N GLY A 82 3.82 17.08 36.99
CA GLY A 82 4.72 17.67 36.00
C GLY A 82 5.06 16.65 34.90
N PRO A 83 5.71 17.06 33.80
CA PRO A 83 6.08 16.13 32.73
C PRO A 83 7.13 15.13 33.26
N ASP A 84 6.64 14.04 33.84
CA ASP A 84 7.46 12.92 34.30
C ASP A 84 8.06 12.25 33.06
N PRO A 85 9.38 12.11 32.91
CA PRO A 85 9.97 11.46 31.73
C PRO A 85 9.41 10.05 31.46
N ASP A 86 8.85 9.39 32.48
CA ASP A 86 8.38 8.01 32.44
C ASP A 86 6.99 7.82 31.78
N TRP A 87 6.13 8.85 31.70
CA TRP A 87 4.78 8.63 31.14
C TRP A 87 4.82 8.27 29.66
N ARG A 88 5.79 8.81 28.90
CA ARG A 88 5.92 8.49 27.46
C ARG A 88 6.27 7.03 27.26
N ASP A 89 7.14 6.49 28.10
CA ASP A 89 7.57 5.10 28.04
C ASP A 89 6.41 4.19 28.46
N ILE A 90 5.67 4.55 29.51
CA ILE A 90 4.45 3.84 29.93
C ILE A 90 3.40 3.83 28.82
N TRP A 91 3.14 4.97 28.18
CA TRP A 91 2.17 5.06 27.06
C TRP A 91 2.63 4.29 25.83
N THR A 92 3.93 4.29 25.54
CA THR A 92 4.50 3.52 24.43
C THR A 92 4.35 2.02 24.70
N GLU A 93 4.65 1.58 25.92
CA GLU A 93 4.51 0.18 26.31
C GLU A 93 3.03 -0.25 26.36
N LEU A 94 2.14 0.56 26.93
CA LEU A 94 0.71 0.31 26.92
C LEU A 94 0.17 0.22 25.49
N GLY A 95 0.61 1.12 24.60
CA GLY A 95 0.28 1.07 23.18
C GLY A 95 0.75 -0.22 22.51
N ARG A 96 1.96 -0.69 22.84
CA ARG A 96 2.50 -1.99 22.36
C ARG A 96 1.66 -3.16 22.85
N LEU A 97 1.30 -3.18 24.13
CA LEU A 97 0.46 -4.22 24.74
C LEU A 97 -0.95 -4.24 24.15
N CYS A 98 -1.57 -3.08 23.94
CA CYS A 98 -2.89 -2.97 23.31
C CYS A 98 -2.87 -3.52 21.88
N LYS A 99 -1.84 -3.18 21.09
CA LYS A 99 -1.66 -3.73 19.73
C LYS A 99 -1.48 -5.24 19.75
N ARG A 100 -0.66 -5.75 20.68
CA ARG A 100 -0.44 -7.19 20.83
C ARG A 100 -1.73 -7.92 21.20
N ARG A 101 -2.48 -7.42 22.18
CA ARG A 101 -3.79 -7.98 22.55
C ARG A 101 -4.77 -7.96 21.39
N ALA A 102 -4.82 -6.88 20.61
CA ALA A 102 -5.66 -6.82 19.43
C ALA A 102 -5.27 -7.88 18.39
N ALA A 103 -3.98 -8.08 18.15
CA ALA A 103 -3.48 -9.14 17.28
C ALA A 103 -3.83 -10.54 17.81
N ASP A 104 -3.66 -10.77 19.11
CA ASP A 104 -4.02 -12.05 19.74
C ASP A 104 -5.53 -12.35 19.61
N ARG A 105 -6.41 -11.33 19.64
CA ARG A 105 -7.84 -11.51 19.38
C ARG A 105 -8.14 -11.92 17.95
N VAL A 106 -7.48 -11.30 16.96
CA VAL A 106 -7.63 -11.70 15.54
C VAL A 106 -7.16 -13.13 15.34
N VAL A 107 -6.05 -13.53 15.96
CA VAL A 107 -5.57 -14.92 15.93
C VAL A 107 -6.56 -15.85 16.64
N ALA A 108 -7.13 -15.47 17.77
CA ALA A 108 -8.11 -16.31 18.47
C ALA A 108 -9.50 -16.32 17.82
N ALA A 109 -9.75 -15.47 16.82
CA ALA A 109 -11.06 -15.33 16.18
C ALA A 109 -11.47 -16.60 15.41
N LYS A 110 -12.78 -16.72 15.18
CA LYS A 110 -13.35 -17.90 14.52
C LYS A 110 -12.95 -17.95 13.04
N VAL A 111 -12.51 -19.13 12.59
CA VAL A 111 -12.31 -19.41 11.17
C VAL A 111 -13.68 -19.43 10.47
N ILE A 112 -13.86 -18.55 9.50
CA ILE A 112 -15.10 -18.42 8.72
C ILE A 112 -14.92 -18.94 7.30
N THR A 113 -16.01 -19.38 6.68
CA THR A 113 -16.02 -19.79 5.27
C THR A 113 -16.09 -18.57 4.35
N PRO A 114 -15.71 -18.70 3.07
CA PRO A 114 -15.79 -17.60 2.11
C PRO A 114 -17.20 -16.99 1.98
N GLU A 115 -18.24 -17.82 2.01
CA GLU A 115 -19.64 -17.38 1.93
C GLU A 115 -20.03 -16.50 3.12
N ILE A 116 -19.62 -16.89 4.33
CA ILE A 116 -19.87 -16.10 5.55
C ILE A 116 -19.08 -14.78 5.49
N ALA A 117 -17.85 -14.82 4.99
CA ALA A 117 -17.03 -13.62 4.83
C ALA A 117 -17.67 -12.61 3.86
N GLU A 118 -18.27 -13.07 2.77
CA GLU A 118 -19.00 -12.20 1.82
C GLU A 118 -20.24 -11.56 2.47
N LEU A 119 -21.01 -12.34 3.23
CA LEU A 119 -22.17 -11.83 3.97
C LEU A 119 -21.77 -10.79 5.04
N LEU A 120 -20.70 -11.05 5.79
CA LEU A 120 -20.19 -10.12 6.80
C LEU A 120 -19.56 -8.87 6.15
N ALA A 121 -18.92 -8.98 5.00
CA ALA A 121 -18.38 -7.84 4.26
C ALA A 121 -19.48 -6.93 3.69
N ALA A 122 -20.63 -7.51 3.30
CA ALA A 122 -21.78 -6.76 2.81
C ALA A 122 -22.58 -6.05 3.91
N LYS A 123 -22.38 -6.42 5.18
CA LYS A 123 -23.09 -5.84 6.32
C LYS A 123 -22.56 -4.44 6.65
N GLN A 124 -23.46 -3.47 6.79
CA GLN A 124 -23.08 -2.07 7.08
C GLN A 124 -22.41 -1.88 8.45
N ALA A 125 -22.72 -2.74 9.42
CA ALA A 125 -22.17 -2.68 10.77
C ALA A 125 -21.83 -4.08 11.27
N ASN A 126 -20.53 -4.32 11.51
CA ASN A 126 -20.02 -5.58 12.04
C ASN A 126 -19.80 -5.48 13.55
N SER A 127 -20.06 -6.58 14.26
CA SER A 127 -19.64 -6.69 15.65
C SER A 127 -18.11 -6.76 15.72
N PRO A 128 -17.48 -6.42 16.85
CA PRO A 128 -16.03 -6.53 16.99
C PRO A 128 -15.50 -7.95 16.72
N GLU A 129 -16.25 -8.98 17.14
CA GLU A 129 -15.89 -10.39 16.92
C GLU A 129 -15.99 -10.79 15.43
N ASP A 130 -17.02 -10.28 14.73
CA ASP A 130 -17.17 -10.48 13.28
C ASP A 130 -16.02 -9.80 12.52
N ALA A 131 -15.63 -8.59 12.95
CA ALA A 131 -14.51 -7.85 12.35
C ALA A 131 -13.17 -8.57 12.54
N ASP A 132 -12.91 -9.09 13.74
CA ASP A 132 -11.70 -9.88 14.03
C ASP A 132 -11.68 -11.19 13.20
N SER A 133 -12.84 -11.84 13.04
CA SER A 133 -12.98 -13.06 12.21
C SER A 133 -12.79 -12.78 10.71
N LEU A 134 -13.29 -11.64 10.21
CA LEU A 134 -13.05 -11.17 8.85
C LEU A 134 -11.57 -10.88 8.59
N GLU A 135 -10.90 -10.19 9.51
CA GLU A 135 -9.47 -9.87 9.37
C GLU A 135 -8.64 -11.17 9.32
N ARG A 136 -8.92 -12.12 10.23
CA ARG A 136 -8.29 -13.45 10.22
C ARG A 136 -8.48 -14.15 8.88
N PHE A 137 -9.71 -14.20 8.35
CA PHE A 137 -10.02 -14.80 7.05
C PHE A 137 -9.24 -14.15 5.91
N TYR A 138 -9.15 -12.82 5.87
CA TYR A 138 -8.41 -12.14 4.82
C TYR A 138 -6.90 -12.32 4.94
N LEU A 139 -6.35 -12.50 6.15
CA LEU A 139 -4.94 -12.83 6.35
C LEU A 139 -4.63 -14.25 5.86
N GLU A 140 -5.43 -15.24 6.26
CA GLU A 140 -5.31 -16.63 5.80
C GLU A 140 -5.39 -16.72 4.27
N ARG A 141 -6.38 -16.03 3.68
CA ARG A 141 -6.59 -15.99 2.23
C ARG A 141 -5.44 -15.30 1.50
N PHE A 142 -4.79 -14.31 2.11
CA PHE A 142 -3.73 -13.55 1.46
C PHE A 142 -2.36 -14.22 1.60
N TYR A 143 -1.98 -14.63 2.80
CA TYR A 143 -0.64 -15.18 3.09
C TYR A 143 -0.55 -16.70 2.90
N HIS A 144 -1.69 -17.39 2.78
CA HIS A 144 -1.79 -18.85 2.66
C HIS A 144 -1.11 -19.61 3.81
N VAL A 145 -1.16 -19.02 5.00
CA VAL A 145 -0.67 -19.59 6.26
C VAL A 145 -1.67 -19.28 7.36
N ASP A 146 -1.65 -20.07 8.43
CA ASP A 146 -2.37 -19.76 9.66
C ASP A 146 -1.73 -18.50 10.29
N PRO A 147 -2.49 -17.41 10.53
CA PRO A 147 -1.91 -16.16 10.99
C PRO A 147 -1.47 -16.28 12.45
N ASP A 148 -0.23 -15.85 12.72
CA ASP A 148 0.25 -15.60 14.07
C ASP A 148 0.14 -14.12 14.44
N ALA A 149 0.34 -13.81 15.72
CA ALA A 149 0.21 -12.44 16.21
C ALA A 149 1.25 -11.48 15.58
N ASP A 150 2.43 -12.01 15.25
CA ASP A 150 3.51 -11.22 14.66
C ASP A 150 3.22 -10.87 13.19
N LEU A 151 2.57 -11.76 12.43
CA LEU A 151 2.08 -11.53 11.08
C LEU A 151 0.96 -10.48 11.08
N VAL A 152 0.01 -10.55 12.01
CA VAL A 152 -1.07 -9.54 12.14
C VAL A 152 -0.46 -8.15 12.39
N LEU A 153 0.51 -8.06 13.29
CA LEU A 153 1.21 -6.80 13.57
C LEU A 153 2.04 -6.31 12.37
N ALA A 154 2.68 -7.22 11.64
CA ALA A 154 3.44 -6.88 10.44
C ALA A 154 2.53 -6.46 9.26
N ASP A 155 1.31 -6.99 9.19
CA ASP A 155 0.34 -6.65 8.15
C ASP A 155 -0.11 -5.18 8.21
N ASN A 156 -0.21 -4.66 9.45
CA ASN A 156 -0.59 -3.29 9.76
C ASN A 156 -1.91 -2.87 9.10
N GLY A 157 -2.95 -3.72 9.25
CA GLY A 157 -4.30 -3.46 8.74
C GLY A 157 -4.37 -3.43 7.21
N GLY A 158 -3.70 -4.37 6.55
CA GLY A 158 -3.74 -4.53 5.09
C GLY A 158 -2.74 -3.70 4.30
N ARG A 159 -2.02 -2.76 4.93
CA ARG A 159 -1.00 -1.94 4.24
C ARG A 159 0.10 -2.80 3.63
N ARG A 160 0.54 -3.85 4.34
CA ARG A 160 1.53 -4.79 3.80
C ARG A 160 0.98 -5.56 2.60
N ARG A 161 -0.29 -6.00 2.66
CA ARG A 161 -0.96 -6.70 1.54
C ARG A 161 -1.04 -5.83 0.30
N GLU A 162 -1.42 -4.57 0.47
CA GLU A 162 -1.49 -3.60 -0.62
C GLU A 162 -0.11 -3.39 -1.28
N ALA A 163 0.93 -3.21 -0.47
CA ALA A 163 2.30 -3.07 -0.94
C ALA A 163 2.80 -4.32 -1.70
N LEU A 164 2.50 -5.52 -1.18
CA LEU A 164 2.82 -6.78 -1.83
C LEU A 164 2.05 -6.99 -3.15
N ARG A 165 0.79 -6.56 -3.24
CA ARG A 165 0.02 -6.59 -4.49
C ARG A 165 0.64 -5.70 -5.56
N ARG A 166 1.16 -4.52 -5.19
CA ARG A 166 1.90 -3.64 -6.13
C ARG A 166 3.16 -4.31 -6.66
N LEU A 167 3.96 -4.88 -5.77
CA LEU A 167 5.19 -5.59 -6.14
C LEU A 167 4.89 -6.80 -7.04
N GLU A 168 3.84 -7.55 -6.70
CA GLU A 168 3.35 -8.65 -7.51
C GLU A 168 2.86 -8.18 -8.90
N GLY A 169 2.18 -7.04 -8.96
CA GLY A 169 1.72 -6.45 -10.21
C GLY A 169 2.83 -5.91 -11.11
N LEU A 170 3.95 -5.49 -10.52
CA LEU A 170 5.17 -5.18 -11.28
C LEU A 170 5.75 -6.43 -11.93
N ALA A 171 5.77 -7.55 -11.20
CA ALA A 171 6.26 -8.83 -11.71
C ALA A 171 5.33 -9.43 -12.78
N PHE A 172 4.01 -9.36 -12.58
CA PHE A 172 3.03 -10.00 -13.44
C PHE A 172 1.91 -9.04 -13.86
N VAL A 173 2.00 -8.53 -15.09
CA VAL A 173 1.05 -7.55 -15.64
C VAL A 173 -0.38 -8.09 -15.74
N ASP A 174 -0.53 -9.36 -16.13
CA ASP A 174 -1.83 -9.97 -16.41
C ASP A 174 -2.70 -10.05 -15.15
N ILE A 175 -2.07 -10.18 -13.97
CA ILE A 175 -2.77 -10.19 -12.68
C ILE A 175 -3.42 -8.84 -12.39
N VAL A 176 -2.72 -7.75 -12.73
CA VAL A 176 -3.21 -6.38 -12.51
C VAL A 176 -4.34 -6.06 -13.48
N LYS A 177 -4.17 -6.42 -14.76
CA LYS A 177 -5.20 -6.25 -15.79
C LYS A 177 -6.47 -7.01 -15.45
N ALA A 178 -6.34 -8.28 -15.05
CA ALA A 178 -7.49 -9.10 -14.66
C ALA A 178 -8.23 -8.53 -13.44
N PHE A 179 -7.53 -7.92 -12.50
CA PHE A 179 -8.16 -7.29 -11.33
C PHE A 179 -8.93 -6.03 -11.72
N ASP A 180 -8.30 -5.12 -12.47
CA ASP A 180 -8.97 -3.90 -12.94
C ASP A 180 -10.14 -4.25 -13.86
N GLN A 181 -10.00 -5.25 -14.74
CA GLN A 181 -11.09 -5.75 -15.60
C GLN A 181 -12.27 -6.28 -14.78
N ARG A 182 -12.02 -7.11 -13.75
CA ARG A 182 -13.10 -7.62 -12.87
C ARG A 182 -13.83 -6.49 -12.15
N GLN A 183 -13.14 -5.42 -11.78
CA GLN A 183 -13.81 -4.26 -11.18
C GLN A 183 -14.71 -3.54 -12.18
N VAL A 184 -14.22 -3.34 -13.41
CA VAL A 184 -15.01 -2.75 -14.49
C VAL A 184 -16.24 -3.62 -14.82
N GLU A 185 -16.08 -4.93 -14.87
CA GLU A 185 -17.18 -5.88 -15.12
C GLU A 185 -18.19 -5.93 -13.96
N ALA A 186 -17.77 -5.66 -12.74
CA ALA A 186 -18.64 -5.61 -11.56
C ALA A 186 -19.44 -4.29 -11.43
N LEU A 187 -19.12 -3.27 -12.23
CA LEU A 187 -19.88 -2.03 -12.24
C LEU A 187 -21.28 -2.24 -12.80
N ASP A 188 -22.27 -1.61 -12.17
CA ASP A 188 -23.62 -1.53 -12.72
C ASP A 188 -23.59 -0.72 -14.04
N PRO A 189 -23.98 -1.32 -15.18
CA PRO A 189 -24.02 -0.62 -16.46
C PRO A 189 -24.94 0.62 -16.46
N GLN A 190 -25.90 0.69 -15.55
CA GLN A 190 -26.90 1.78 -15.49
C GLN A 190 -26.43 2.96 -14.63
N MET A 191 -25.59 2.73 -13.63
CA MET A 191 -24.99 3.77 -12.78
C MET A 191 -23.51 3.47 -12.52
N PRO A 192 -22.63 3.72 -13.51
CA PRO A 192 -21.21 3.48 -13.33
C PRO A 192 -20.67 4.42 -12.25
N THR A 193 -20.26 3.86 -11.13
CA THR A 193 -19.60 4.60 -10.04
C THR A 193 -18.11 4.70 -10.38
N ILE A 194 -17.79 5.56 -11.36
CA ILE A 194 -16.46 5.61 -12.01
C ILE A 194 -15.34 5.98 -11.02
N TRP A 195 -15.66 6.73 -9.95
CA TRP A 195 -14.70 7.21 -8.96
C TRP A 195 -14.14 6.12 -8.03
N ASP A 196 -14.75 4.94 -7.98
CA ASP A 196 -14.30 3.82 -7.13
C ASP A 196 -13.49 2.76 -7.90
N LEU A 197 -13.20 3.01 -9.18
CA LEU A 197 -12.39 2.09 -10.00
C LEU A 197 -10.94 2.05 -9.52
N SER A 198 -10.40 0.84 -9.39
CA SER A 198 -8.97 0.64 -9.18
C SER A 198 -8.19 1.02 -10.42
N HIS A 199 -7.04 1.66 -10.19
CA HIS A 199 -6.12 2.12 -11.24
C HIS A 199 -4.78 1.38 -11.12
N ASN A 200 -4.80 0.08 -10.77
CA ASN A 200 -3.58 -0.65 -10.47
C ASN A 200 -2.69 -0.79 -11.72
N HIS A 201 -3.30 -0.99 -12.90
CA HIS A 201 -2.58 -1.12 -14.15
C HIS A 201 -1.92 0.22 -14.53
N LEU A 202 -2.62 1.34 -14.34
CA LEU A 202 -2.04 2.67 -14.51
C LEU A 202 -0.88 2.91 -13.54
N GLU A 203 -1.04 2.50 -12.27
CA GLU A 203 0.01 2.61 -11.26
C GLU A 203 1.29 1.87 -11.70
N ARG A 204 1.13 0.63 -12.19
CA ARG A 204 2.21 -0.17 -12.76
C ARG A 204 2.88 0.52 -13.95
N GLU A 205 2.11 0.98 -14.94
CA GLU A 205 2.66 1.64 -16.12
C GLU A 205 3.46 2.90 -15.76
N VAL A 206 2.99 3.68 -14.80
CA VAL A 206 3.75 4.83 -14.28
C VAL A 206 5.06 4.37 -13.64
N MET A 207 5.06 3.31 -12.83
CA MET A 207 6.30 2.78 -12.24
C MET A 207 7.28 2.27 -13.31
N VAL A 208 6.80 1.59 -14.35
CA VAL A 208 7.63 1.13 -15.47
C VAL A 208 8.27 2.33 -16.19
N ASN A 209 7.48 3.35 -16.54
CA ASN A 209 7.98 4.55 -17.23
C ASN A 209 9.01 5.34 -16.41
N LEU A 210 8.87 5.35 -15.08
CA LEU A 210 9.84 5.96 -14.17
C LEU A 210 11.18 5.21 -14.10
N GLY A 211 11.26 3.98 -14.63
CA GLY A 211 12.47 3.16 -14.60
C GLY A 211 12.64 2.36 -13.29
N ILE A 212 11.55 2.07 -12.59
CA ILE A 212 11.58 1.30 -11.34
C ILE A 212 12.00 -0.16 -11.55
N PRO A 213 11.52 -0.89 -12.60
CA PRO A 213 11.97 -2.26 -12.85
C PRO A 213 13.49 -2.38 -13.00
N GLU A 214 14.11 -1.48 -13.75
CA GLU A 214 15.55 -1.45 -14.01
C GLU A 214 16.33 -1.16 -12.72
N PHE A 215 15.82 -0.24 -11.89
CA PHE A 215 16.39 0.00 -10.56
C PHE A 215 16.25 -1.24 -9.66
N LEU A 216 15.13 -1.94 -9.70
CA LEU A 216 14.93 -3.17 -8.93
C LEU A 216 15.85 -4.29 -9.40
N GLU A 217 16.13 -4.42 -10.71
CA GLU A 217 17.12 -5.39 -11.20
C GLU A 217 18.50 -5.15 -10.62
N PHE A 218 18.95 -3.90 -10.63
CA PHE A 218 20.21 -3.50 -9.99
C PHE A 218 20.20 -3.82 -8.49
N ALA A 219 19.13 -3.47 -7.79
CA ALA A 219 19.03 -3.66 -6.34
C ALA A 219 18.95 -5.15 -5.95
N LEU A 220 18.21 -5.97 -6.71
CA LEU A 220 18.06 -7.41 -6.49
C LEU A 220 19.32 -8.20 -6.81
N ALA A 221 20.16 -7.71 -7.74
CA ALA A 221 21.49 -8.26 -7.99
C ALA A 221 22.48 -8.04 -6.82
N GLY A 222 22.04 -7.41 -5.73
CA GLY A 222 22.88 -7.04 -4.59
C GLY A 222 23.61 -5.71 -4.79
N GLY A 223 23.14 -4.90 -5.74
CA GLY A 223 23.63 -3.54 -5.95
C GLY A 223 23.48 -2.68 -4.69
N GLU A 224 24.55 -1.99 -4.35
CA GLU A 224 24.56 -0.99 -3.29
C GLU A 224 24.51 0.40 -3.92
N TRP A 225 23.67 1.29 -3.39
CA TRP A 225 23.55 2.65 -3.91
C TRP A 225 23.84 3.71 -2.86
N THR A 226 24.24 4.87 -3.34
CA THR A 226 24.51 6.07 -2.55
C THR A 226 23.69 7.24 -3.09
N LYS A 227 23.85 8.41 -2.48
CA LYS A 227 23.24 9.65 -3.00
C LYS A 227 23.73 10.00 -4.42
N GLU A 228 24.93 9.56 -4.79
CA GLU A 228 25.55 9.95 -6.07
C GLU A 228 25.36 8.93 -7.18
N SER A 229 24.78 7.75 -6.85
CA SER A 229 24.57 6.64 -7.78
C SER A 229 23.73 7.07 -9.00
N PRO A 230 24.19 6.75 -10.23
CA PRO A 230 23.51 7.17 -11.45
C PRO A 230 22.10 6.58 -11.58
N GLU A 231 21.88 5.35 -11.09
CA GLU A 231 20.59 4.66 -11.10
C GLU A 231 19.55 5.41 -10.26
N VAL A 232 19.97 5.89 -9.09
CA VAL A 232 19.14 6.67 -8.17
C VAL A 232 18.78 8.02 -8.77
N LYS A 233 19.74 8.71 -9.39
CA LYS A 233 19.51 10.01 -10.04
C LYS A 233 18.58 9.89 -11.24
N ALA A 234 18.79 8.89 -12.09
CA ALA A 234 17.96 8.68 -13.29
C ALA A 234 16.47 8.54 -12.94
N VAL A 235 16.15 7.74 -11.92
CA VAL A 235 14.78 7.58 -11.44
C VAL A 235 14.29 8.86 -10.75
N ALA A 236 15.10 9.47 -9.87
CA ALA A 236 14.70 10.68 -9.15
C ALA A 236 14.40 11.87 -10.09
N ASP A 237 15.18 12.02 -11.16
CA ASP A 237 14.97 13.06 -12.17
C ASP A 237 13.68 12.83 -12.96
N LYS A 238 13.40 11.57 -13.35
CA LYS A 238 12.12 11.20 -13.99
C LYS A 238 10.92 11.44 -13.07
N VAL A 239 11.05 11.12 -11.77
CA VAL A 239 10.00 11.34 -10.76
C VAL A 239 9.71 12.84 -10.60
N ARG A 240 10.75 13.68 -10.57
CA ARG A 240 10.58 15.13 -10.48
C ARG A 240 10.00 15.74 -11.74
N ALA A 241 10.44 15.29 -12.91
CA ALA A 241 9.90 15.74 -14.19
C ALA A 241 8.40 15.43 -14.33
N ASN A 242 7.94 14.32 -13.75
CA ASN A 242 6.55 13.86 -13.82
C ASN A 242 5.80 13.95 -12.49
N ALA A 243 6.13 14.93 -11.63
CA ALA A 243 5.63 15.01 -10.26
C ALA A 243 4.10 15.00 -10.15
N GLU A 244 3.39 15.64 -11.09
CA GLU A 244 1.92 15.66 -11.10
C GLU A 244 1.32 14.28 -11.43
N ALA A 245 1.84 13.62 -12.47
CA ALA A 245 1.41 12.27 -12.84
C ALA A 245 1.71 11.26 -11.72
N VAL A 246 2.87 11.39 -11.06
CA VAL A 246 3.24 10.60 -9.88
C VAL A 246 2.26 10.83 -8.73
N ARG A 247 1.86 12.09 -8.50
CA ARG A 247 0.87 12.43 -7.47
C ARG A 247 -0.49 11.80 -7.76
N GLN A 248 -0.94 11.84 -9.00
CA GLN A 248 -2.24 11.28 -9.39
C GLN A 248 -2.25 9.75 -9.35
N ALA A 249 -1.26 9.10 -9.98
CA ALA A 249 -1.25 7.65 -10.13
C ALA A 249 -0.75 6.91 -8.87
N LEU A 250 0.36 7.37 -8.28
CA LEU A 250 0.97 6.71 -7.11
C LEU A 250 0.42 7.25 -5.79
N ARG A 251 -0.37 8.34 -5.78
CA ARG A 251 -0.81 9.03 -4.54
C ARG A 251 0.40 9.46 -3.69
N PHE A 252 1.44 9.94 -4.35
CA PHE A 252 2.69 10.41 -3.74
C PHE A 252 2.97 11.87 -4.08
N SER A 253 3.16 12.72 -3.06
CA SER A 253 3.55 14.11 -3.29
C SER A 253 5.07 14.27 -3.27
N VAL A 254 5.65 14.57 -4.44
CA VAL A 254 7.08 14.87 -4.56
C VAL A 254 7.34 16.30 -4.06
N SER A 255 8.10 16.44 -2.97
CA SER A 255 8.57 17.75 -2.50
C SER A 255 9.85 18.15 -3.23
N SER A 256 10.00 19.44 -3.55
CA SER A 256 11.26 19.99 -4.08
C SER A 256 12.43 19.86 -3.11
N LYS A 257 12.15 19.66 -1.81
CA LYS A 257 13.17 19.45 -0.76
C LYS A 257 13.55 17.99 -0.56
N SER A 258 12.82 17.05 -1.17
CA SER A 258 13.09 15.62 -1.01
C SER A 258 14.39 15.24 -1.72
N THR A 259 15.29 14.58 -1.00
CA THR A 259 16.53 14.04 -1.55
C THR A 259 16.26 12.83 -2.46
N ASP A 260 17.12 12.58 -3.45
CA ASP A 260 16.96 11.45 -4.40
C ASP A 260 16.80 10.12 -3.67
N THR A 261 17.61 9.91 -2.63
CA THR A 261 17.55 8.72 -1.77
C THR A 261 16.25 8.60 -0.99
N GLN A 262 15.62 9.70 -0.60
CA GLN A 262 14.31 9.67 0.06
C GLN A 262 13.20 9.30 -0.93
N LEU A 263 13.24 9.82 -2.16
CA LEU A 263 12.26 9.45 -3.20
C LEU A 263 12.31 7.95 -3.48
N ILE A 264 13.52 7.41 -3.68
CA ILE A 264 13.72 5.96 -3.87
C ILE A 264 13.28 5.18 -2.63
N GLY A 265 13.69 5.60 -1.43
CA GLY A 265 13.29 4.93 -0.19
C GLY A 265 11.77 4.85 -0.02
N GLU A 266 11.04 5.91 -0.38
CA GLU A 266 9.59 5.93 -0.33
C GLU A 266 8.96 4.99 -1.36
N ILE A 267 9.48 4.97 -2.60
CA ILE A 267 9.01 4.03 -3.64
C ILE A 267 9.24 2.58 -3.21
N ILE A 268 10.43 2.25 -2.71
CA ILE A 268 10.76 0.90 -2.22
C ILE A 268 9.83 0.50 -1.05
N THR A 269 9.55 1.43 -0.13
CA THR A 269 8.63 1.18 1.01
C THR A 269 7.21 0.91 0.53
N ARG A 270 6.73 1.61 -0.51
CA ARG A 270 5.41 1.39 -1.12
C ARG A 270 5.28 0.05 -1.83
N LEU A 271 6.39 -0.49 -2.32
CA LEU A 271 6.48 -1.86 -2.84
C LEU A 271 6.61 -2.91 -1.73
N GLY A 272 6.64 -2.49 -0.47
CA GLY A 272 6.69 -3.40 0.69
C GLY A 272 8.08 -3.99 0.92
N LEU A 273 9.11 -3.40 0.31
CA LEU A 273 10.51 -3.79 0.49
C LEU A 273 11.17 -2.91 1.57
N LYS A 274 12.17 -3.46 2.26
CA LYS A 274 12.94 -2.75 3.27
C LYS A 274 14.35 -2.45 2.77
N THR A 275 14.85 -1.28 3.13
CA THR A 275 16.23 -0.88 2.86
C THR A 275 17.04 -0.95 4.15
N THR A 276 18.25 -1.50 4.04
CA THR A 276 19.28 -1.41 5.07
C THR A 276 20.26 -0.32 4.70
N SER A 277 20.89 0.29 5.71
CA SER A 277 21.87 1.33 5.47
C SER A 277 23.10 1.13 6.34
N THR A 278 24.27 1.16 5.69
CA THR A 278 25.57 1.02 6.33
C THR A 278 26.43 2.25 6.03
N GLN A 279 27.23 2.68 6.99
CA GLN A 279 28.23 3.73 6.75
C GLN A 279 29.54 3.06 6.34
N LYS A 280 29.97 3.27 5.10
CA LYS A 280 31.27 2.79 4.62
C LYS A 280 32.25 3.94 4.58
N ARG A 281 33.50 3.68 4.97
CA ARG A 281 34.59 4.63 4.73
C ARG A 281 34.93 4.55 3.26
N VAL A 282 34.83 5.68 2.57
CA VAL A 282 35.35 5.81 1.21
C VAL A 282 36.83 6.13 1.35
N THR A 283 37.67 5.16 0.97
CA THR A 283 39.08 5.43 0.74
C THR A 283 39.14 6.20 -0.58
N PRO A 284 39.68 7.43 -0.61
CA PRO A 284 39.85 8.14 -1.87
C PRO A 284 40.72 7.25 -2.78
N GLN A 285 40.19 6.84 -3.93
CA GLN A 285 41.02 6.24 -4.97
C GLN A 285 42.00 7.33 -5.42
N PRO A 286 43.32 7.09 -5.38
CA PRO A 286 44.26 8.04 -5.91
C PRO A 286 44.01 8.17 -7.42
N LEU A 287 43.58 9.35 -7.87
CA LEU A 287 43.55 9.68 -9.28
C LEU A 287 44.96 9.47 -9.84
N GLU A 288 45.04 8.77 -10.96
CA GLU A 288 46.26 8.43 -11.70
C GLU A 288 46.87 9.71 -12.29
N GLY A 289 47.50 10.52 -11.42
CA GLY A 289 48.02 11.85 -11.75
C GLY A 289 48.47 12.68 -10.54
N ASP A 290 47.95 12.41 -9.33
CA ASP A 290 48.17 13.25 -8.14
C ASP A 290 49.44 12.94 -7.35
N LYS A 291 50.35 12.08 -7.85
CA LYS A 291 51.60 11.73 -7.14
C LYS A 291 52.61 12.89 -7.05
N ALA A 292 52.41 14.01 -7.76
CA ALA A 292 53.47 15.00 -7.98
C ALA A 292 53.35 16.30 -7.17
N ARG A 293 52.26 16.55 -6.42
CA ARG A 293 52.17 17.74 -5.56
C ARG A 293 51.65 17.29 -4.21
N GLY A 294 52.39 17.63 -3.15
CA GLY A 294 52.03 17.35 -1.75
C GLY A 294 50.75 18.06 -1.33
N VAL A 295 49.63 17.65 -1.89
CA VAL A 295 48.30 18.19 -1.68
C VAL A 295 47.60 17.31 -0.64
N SER A 296 47.02 18.00 0.32
CA SER A 296 46.29 17.55 1.51
C SER A 296 45.79 16.10 1.49
N ARG A 297 46.01 15.39 2.61
CA ARG A 297 45.21 14.22 3.02
C ARG A 297 43.73 14.55 2.77
N GLN A 298 43.15 14.07 1.67
CA GLN A 298 41.71 14.08 1.49
C GLN A 298 41.13 13.30 2.67
N LYS A 299 40.39 14.01 3.54
CA LYS A 299 39.72 13.41 4.70
C LYS A 299 38.88 12.25 4.18
N SER A 300 39.17 11.03 4.65
CA SER A 300 38.33 9.86 4.41
C SER A 300 36.90 10.20 4.81
N GLY A 301 36.04 10.44 3.83
CA GLY A 301 34.62 10.68 4.05
C GLY A 301 33.93 9.36 4.41
N ARG A 302 33.02 9.40 5.37
CA ARG A 302 32.05 8.30 5.54
C ARG A 302 30.89 8.57 4.61
N VAL A 303 30.59 7.64 3.72
CA VAL A 303 29.42 7.72 2.84
C VAL A 303 28.40 6.70 3.33
N ARG A 304 27.13 7.13 3.34
CA ARG A 304 26.01 6.27 3.66
C ARG A 304 25.64 5.48 2.42
N VAL A 305 25.73 4.17 2.53
CA VAL A 305 25.43 3.21 1.49
C VAL A 305 24.12 2.51 1.85
N TYR A 306 23.27 2.30 0.86
CA TYR A 306 21.97 1.66 0.99
C TYR A 306 21.97 0.36 0.18
N SER A 307 21.26 -0.64 0.71
CA SER A 307 21.07 -1.95 0.10
C SER A 307 19.68 -2.46 0.43
N LEU A 308 19.16 -3.42 -0.34
CA LEU A 308 17.95 -4.14 0.07
C LEU A 308 18.25 -5.05 1.27
N ASP A 309 17.30 -5.12 2.20
CA ASP A 309 17.32 -6.09 3.28
C ASP A 309 17.10 -7.50 2.72
N ARG A 310 18.10 -8.38 2.84
CA ARG A 310 18.07 -9.73 2.26
C ARG A 310 17.09 -10.65 2.97
N ASP A 311 16.97 -10.52 4.29
CA ASP A 311 16.10 -11.40 5.08
C ASP A 311 14.64 -11.06 4.81
N HIS A 312 14.33 -9.76 4.82
CA HIS A 312 12.99 -9.27 4.45
C HIS A 312 12.65 -9.59 2.98
N LEU A 313 13.62 -9.49 2.07
CA LEU A 313 13.41 -9.86 0.66
C LEU A 313 13.07 -11.35 0.53
N ALA A 314 13.80 -12.24 1.20
CA ALA A 314 13.52 -13.67 1.17
C ALA A 314 12.10 -13.99 1.71
N GLU A 315 11.69 -13.33 2.80
CA GLU A 315 10.33 -13.44 3.33
C GLU A 315 9.27 -13.02 2.30
N VAL A 316 9.46 -11.85 1.68
CA VAL A 316 8.55 -11.30 0.65
C VAL A 316 8.47 -12.21 -0.57
N VAL A 317 9.60 -12.66 -1.09
CA VAL A 317 9.65 -13.58 -2.24
C VAL A 317 8.95 -14.90 -1.89
N GLY A 318 9.14 -15.43 -0.68
CA GLY A 318 8.43 -16.62 -0.22
C GLY A 318 6.91 -16.44 -0.19
N ILE A 319 6.42 -15.28 0.26
CA ILE A 319 4.98 -14.95 0.23
C ILE A 319 4.46 -14.88 -1.21
N LEU A 320 5.16 -14.17 -2.10
CA LEU A 320 4.77 -14.03 -3.49
C LEU A 320 4.77 -15.36 -4.25
N THR A 321 5.77 -16.21 -3.98
CA THR A 321 5.88 -17.55 -4.56
C THR A 321 4.70 -18.43 -4.17
N ARG A 322 4.36 -18.50 -2.87
CA ARG A 322 3.19 -19.24 -2.39
C ARG A 322 1.89 -18.75 -3.03
N ARG A 323 1.73 -17.43 -3.14
CA ARG A 323 0.55 -16.80 -3.77
C ARG A 323 0.46 -17.14 -5.25
N HIS A 324 1.57 -17.09 -5.98
CA HIS A 324 1.61 -17.45 -7.39
C HIS A 324 1.24 -18.94 -7.56
N GLN A 325 1.87 -19.85 -6.81
CA GLN A 325 1.57 -21.28 -6.83
C GLN A 325 0.08 -21.54 -6.56
N ARG A 326 -0.50 -20.89 -5.55
CA ARG A 326 -1.92 -21.08 -5.20
C ARG A 326 -2.87 -20.62 -6.29
N ARG A 327 -2.51 -19.60 -7.07
CA ARG A 327 -3.31 -19.17 -8.23
C ARG A 327 -3.24 -20.16 -9.38
N GLN A 328 -2.06 -20.72 -9.66
CA GLN A 328 -1.91 -21.75 -10.69
C GLN A 328 -2.70 -23.02 -10.36
N GLN A 329 -2.82 -23.35 -9.07
CA GLN A 329 -3.60 -24.49 -8.58
C GLN A 329 -5.11 -24.18 -8.38
N GLY A 330 -5.52 -22.92 -8.51
CA GLY A 330 -6.89 -22.49 -8.26
C GLY A 330 -7.87 -22.90 -9.37
N SER A 331 -9.17 -22.85 -9.08
CA SER A 331 -10.23 -23.19 -10.04
C SER A 331 -10.36 -22.23 -11.22
N ASN A 332 -9.71 -21.06 -11.16
CA ASN A 332 -9.72 -20.07 -12.23
C ASN A 332 -8.30 -19.46 -12.36
N PRO A 333 -7.34 -20.21 -12.94
CA PRO A 333 -5.99 -19.73 -13.12
C PRO A 333 -6.03 -18.53 -14.08
N ILE A 334 -5.38 -17.43 -13.68
CA ILE A 334 -5.17 -16.30 -14.59
C ILE A 334 -4.01 -16.71 -15.50
N PRO A 335 -4.22 -16.87 -16.82
CA PRO A 335 -3.14 -17.16 -17.74
C PRO A 335 -2.13 -16.01 -17.65
N VAL A 336 -0.87 -16.33 -17.37
CA VAL A 336 0.21 -15.34 -17.41
C VAL A 336 0.92 -15.54 -18.75
N GLU A 337 0.35 -14.93 -19.80
CA GLU A 337 0.84 -15.08 -21.17
C GLU A 337 2.09 -14.23 -21.41
N ASN A 338 2.21 -13.11 -20.70
CA ASN A 338 3.35 -12.19 -20.81
C ASN A 338 4.08 -12.07 -19.47
N ILE A 339 4.95 -13.04 -19.18
CA ILE A 339 5.88 -12.94 -18.04
C ILE A 339 7.09 -12.13 -18.50
N PRO A 340 7.29 -10.88 -18.02
CA PRO A 340 8.51 -10.15 -18.32
C PRO A 340 9.71 -10.87 -17.68
N ASP A 341 10.81 -11.03 -18.41
CA ASP A 341 12.06 -11.60 -17.86
C ASP A 341 12.78 -10.54 -17.01
N THR A 342 12.36 -10.43 -15.75
CA THR A 342 12.94 -9.52 -14.76
C THR A 342 13.58 -10.34 -13.66
N ALA A 343 14.53 -9.74 -12.92
CA ALA A 343 15.11 -10.40 -11.75
C ALA A 343 14.03 -10.83 -10.73
N LEU A 344 12.97 -10.04 -10.58
CA LEU A 344 11.86 -10.31 -9.67
C LEU A 344 11.03 -11.53 -10.11
N THR A 345 10.68 -11.62 -11.40
CA THR A 345 9.94 -12.79 -11.92
C THR A 345 10.79 -14.05 -11.83
N ARG A 346 12.08 -13.98 -12.14
CA ARG A 346 13.02 -15.10 -11.96
C ARG A 346 13.08 -15.57 -10.51
N LEU A 347 13.15 -14.66 -9.54
CA LEU A 347 13.14 -15.01 -8.11
C LEU A 347 11.84 -15.69 -7.67
N ILE A 348 10.69 -15.23 -8.15
CA ILE A 348 9.38 -15.81 -7.80
C ILE A 348 9.18 -17.19 -8.45
N LEU A 349 9.73 -17.40 -9.65
CA LEU A 349 9.57 -18.65 -10.40
C LEU A 349 10.66 -19.68 -10.13
N ALA A 350 11.81 -19.29 -9.56
CA ALA A 350 12.96 -20.18 -9.34
C ALA A 350 12.65 -21.37 -8.41
N ASP A 351 11.70 -21.21 -7.48
CA ASP A 351 11.33 -22.24 -6.49
C ASP A 351 10.07 -23.02 -6.90
N GLN A 352 9.66 -22.92 -8.18
CA GLN A 352 8.63 -23.80 -8.74
C GLN A 352 9.25 -25.18 -8.96
N PRO A 353 8.72 -26.26 -8.37
CA PRO A 353 9.03 -27.59 -8.88
C PRO A 353 8.64 -27.57 -10.36
N GLN A 354 9.55 -27.92 -11.27
CA GLN A 354 9.26 -27.94 -12.70
C GLN A 354 8.03 -28.82 -12.91
N SER A 355 6.87 -28.19 -13.05
CA SER A 355 5.66 -28.84 -13.48
C SER A 355 5.98 -29.35 -14.86
N SER A 356 6.14 -30.66 -14.99
CA SER A 356 6.17 -31.34 -16.27
C SER A 356 4.89 -30.95 -17.00
N VAL A 357 5.00 -29.93 -17.86
CA VAL A 357 3.99 -29.66 -18.87
C VAL A 357 3.80 -31.01 -19.59
N PRO A 358 2.62 -31.63 -19.57
CA PRO A 358 2.39 -32.78 -20.43
C PRO A 358 2.72 -32.30 -21.83
N LYS A 359 3.72 -32.94 -22.46
CA LYS A 359 3.93 -32.76 -23.90
C LYS A 359 2.55 -32.89 -24.53
N VAL A 360 2.10 -31.81 -25.16
CA VAL A 360 1.04 -31.92 -26.14
C VAL A 360 1.65 -32.84 -27.19
N ASP A 361 1.29 -34.12 -27.13
CA ASP A 361 1.61 -35.05 -28.19
C ASP A 361 1.03 -34.41 -29.46
N ASP A 362 1.92 -34.07 -30.39
CA ASP A 362 1.53 -33.61 -31.71
C ASP A 362 0.44 -34.56 -32.22
N PRO A 363 -0.71 -34.06 -32.71
CA PRO A 363 -1.71 -34.93 -33.30
C PRO A 363 -1.03 -35.73 -34.40
N PRO A 364 -1.20 -37.07 -34.43
CA PRO A 364 -0.55 -37.90 -35.43
C PRO A 364 -0.90 -37.36 -36.81
N LEU A 365 0.16 -37.02 -37.57
CA LEU A 365 0.05 -36.66 -38.97
C LEU A 365 -0.88 -37.67 -39.66
N PRO A 366 -1.88 -37.21 -40.45
CA PRO A 366 -2.73 -38.13 -41.18
C PRO A 366 -1.83 -38.99 -42.07
N GLN A 367 -1.79 -40.29 -41.79
CA GLN A 367 -1.19 -41.27 -42.67
C GLN A 367 -2.01 -41.23 -43.96
N GLY A 368 -1.42 -40.64 -45.01
CA GLY A 368 -2.00 -40.67 -46.34
C GLY A 368 -2.10 -42.12 -46.79
N ASP A 369 -3.32 -42.55 -47.07
CA ASP A 369 -3.56 -43.84 -47.71
C ASP A 369 -2.78 -43.93 -49.03
N PRO A 370 -2.07 -45.03 -49.29
CA PRO A 370 -1.45 -45.24 -50.58
C PRO A 370 -2.54 -45.41 -51.63
N VAL A 371 -2.50 -44.53 -52.62
CA VAL A 371 -3.24 -44.62 -53.89
C VAL A 371 -3.03 -46.02 -54.47
N GLY A 372 -4.06 -46.84 -54.39
CA GLY A 372 -4.12 -48.16 -55.03
C GLY A 372 -4.12 -48.00 -56.53
N ALA A 373 -3.08 -48.53 -57.16
CA ALA A 373 -3.01 -48.75 -58.59
C ALA A 373 -3.95 -49.91 -58.98
N GLY A 374 -4.84 -49.63 -59.93
CA GLY A 374 -5.28 -50.51 -61.02
C GLY A 374 -5.81 -51.92 -60.69
N SER A 375 -7.09 -52.13 -61.00
CA SER A 375 -7.54 -53.03 -62.09
C SER A 375 -8.94 -52.64 -62.52
#